data_AF-S9UFY2-F1
#
_entry.id   AF-S9UFY2-F1
#
_cell.length_a   1.000
_cell.length_b   1.000
_cell.length_c   1.000
_cell.angle_alpha   90.00
_cell.angle_beta   90.00
_cell.angle_gamma   90.00
#
_symmetry.space_group_name_H-M   'P 1'
#
loop_
_entity.id
_entity.type
_entity.pdbx_description
1 polymer ?
#
loop_
_entity_poly.entity_id
_entity_poly.type
_entity_poly.pdbx_seq_one_letter_code
_entity_poly.pdbx_strand_id
1 'polypeptide(L)'
;MSTEEQAATEEKSHVHTLCDSKDYYDNFYKKHDSARWVRGLERDTVAEEDDQSTRATDEAPDPSRQASHASRWLRTPLLLCACYLCLGVFECLSGLDNKISYHFPVEEQSVAAFCPYESQGFFSFLSPKMDFLIPATVFAVSTLLLCFYIGSAAHNFFALCGVGVSLLSLLATLSQPLVFWMACGVSLISSEWECDVPVALVWICSVLTVVGPVLSLCCMSCVLDELWGTRVRWRLITGAPVLLYVATVGQAVWSRAPNYTLFTYANYVSLATTGSLLGGLWNQKEFEMVWTYPKPHLD
;
A
#
# COMPACT_ATOMS: atom_id res chain seq x y z
N MET A 1 -11.35 60.21 25.93
CA MET A 1 -11.44 59.47 27.21
C MET A 1 -12.72 58.67 27.11
N SER A 2 -12.60 57.40 26.72
CA SER A 2 -12.63 56.24 27.64
C SER A 2 -14.06 56.05 28.18
N THR A 3 -14.69 54.89 28.16
CA THR A 3 -14.17 53.52 28.16
C THR A 3 -15.36 52.58 27.89
N GLU A 4 -15.02 51.37 27.46
CA GLU A 4 -15.79 50.13 27.42
C GLU A 4 -16.89 49.98 28.49
N GLU A 5 -18.03 49.37 28.16
CA GLU A 5 -18.25 47.96 28.55
C GLU A 5 -19.50 47.34 27.88
N GLN A 6 -19.27 46.09 27.52
CA GLN A 6 -20.12 45.08 26.89
C GLN A 6 -21.54 44.95 27.46
N ALA A 7 -22.48 44.67 26.56
CA ALA A 7 -23.52 43.69 26.82
C ALA A 7 -23.66 42.81 25.59
N ALA A 8 -23.03 41.64 25.65
CA ALA A 8 -23.30 40.52 24.76
C ALA A 8 -24.78 40.13 24.90
N THR A 9 -25.47 39.98 23.78
CA THR A 9 -26.72 39.22 23.76
C THR A 9 -26.69 38.31 22.54
N GLU A 10 -26.71 37.03 22.84
CA GLU A 10 -26.74 35.89 21.94
C GLU A 10 -27.79 36.07 20.83
N GLU A 11 -27.35 36.18 19.57
CA GLU A 11 -28.23 35.89 18.45
C GLU A 11 -27.97 34.43 18.04
N LYS A 12 -28.77 33.54 18.63
CA LYS A 12 -28.81 32.10 18.37
C LYS A 12 -28.98 31.88 16.86
N SER A 13 -27.96 31.34 16.19
CA SER A 13 -28.07 30.89 14.82
C SER A 13 -29.04 29.71 14.74
N HIS A 14 -30.28 30.02 14.36
CA HIS A 14 -31.30 29.03 14.01
C HIS A 14 -30.82 28.25 12.78
N VAL A 15 -30.28 27.06 13.00
CA VAL A 15 -30.02 26.09 11.93
C VAL A 15 -31.37 25.49 11.53
N HIS A 16 -31.92 25.97 10.41
CA HIS A 16 -33.06 25.31 9.76
C HIS A 16 -32.56 24.27 8.77
N THR A 17 -32.78 23.00 9.08
CA THR A 17 -32.65 21.88 8.14
C THR A 17 -33.81 21.92 7.15
N LEU A 18 -33.59 22.59 6.02
CA LEU A 18 -34.46 22.52 4.85
C LEU A 18 -33.93 21.44 3.90
N CYS A 19 -34.55 20.27 3.94
CA CYS A 19 -35.18 19.61 2.79
C CYS A 19 -35.31 18.10 2.99
N ASP A 20 -36.48 17.59 2.60
CA ASP A 20 -36.79 16.17 2.52
C ASP A 20 -35.88 15.48 1.50
N SER A 21 -35.46 14.26 1.83
CA SER A 21 -34.48 13.45 1.11
C SER A 21 -34.78 13.24 -0.39
N LYS A 22 -36.04 13.41 -0.83
CA LYS A 22 -36.43 13.31 -2.24
C LYS A 22 -36.07 14.53 -3.08
N ASP A 23 -36.16 15.74 -2.54
CA ASP A 23 -35.87 16.98 -3.30
C ASP A 23 -34.35 17.20 -3.49
N TYR A 24 -33.54 16.55 -2.66
CA TYR A 24 -32.08 16.58 -2.77
C TYR A 24 -31.58 15.85 -4.02
N TYR A 25 -32.09 14.65 -4.28
CA TYR A 25 -31.68 13.86 -5.44
C TYR A 25 -32.08 14.53 -6.76
N ASP A 26 -33.25 15.16 -6.80
CA ASP A 26 -33.75 15.82 -8.00
C ASP A 26 -32.93 17.08 -8.35
N ASN A 27 -32.47 17.82 -7.34
CA ASN A 27 -31.61 19.00 -7.56
C ASN A 27 -30.14 18.64 -7.83
N PHE A 28 -29.61 17.58 -7.21
CA PHE A 28 -28.26 17.08 -7.49
C PHE A 28 -28.09 16.63 -8.95
N TYR A 29 -29.11 15.98 -9.50
CA TYR A 29 -29.08 15.50 -10.89
C TYR A 29 -29.37 16.59 -11.93
N LYS A 30 -30.12 17.64 -11.60
CA LYS A 30 -30.54 18.67 -12.57
C LYS A 30 -29.59 19.88 -12.66
N LYS A 31 -28.79 20.17 -11.64
CA LYS A 31 -27.82 21.28 -11.65
C LYS A 31 -26.48 20.83 -11.09
N HIS A 32 -25.58 20.44 -12.00
CA HIS A 32 -24.23 19.98 -11.66
C HIS A 32 -23.33 21.02 -10.95
N ASP A 33 -23.75 22.29 -10.81
CA ASP A 33 -22.91 23.35 -10.22
C ASP A 33 -23.41 23.96 -8.90
N SER A 34 -24.54 23.50 -8.33
CA SER A 34 -25.06 24.12 -7.10
C SER A 34 -25.38 23.16 -5.96
N ALA A 35 -24.84 21.93 -5.98
CA ALA A 35 -24.84 21.07 -4.80
C ALA A 35 -23.78 21.58 -3.79
N ARG A 36 -24.02 22.74 -3.18
CA ARG A 36 -23.31 23.19 -1.96
C ARG A 36 -24.10 22.71 -0.76
N TRP A 37 -23.46 21.87 0.06
CA TRP A 37 -24.09 21.22 1.22
C TRP A 37 -23.98 22.11 2.47
N VAL A 38 -23.20 23.19 2.39
CA VAL A 38 -23.02 24.23 3.42
C VAL A 38 -22.72 25.56 2.72
N ARG A 39 -23.40 26.66 3.08
CA ARG A 39 -23.00 28.04 2.72
C ARG A 39 -22.03 28.54 3.79
N GLY A 40 -20.81 28.98 3.41
CA GLY A 40 -19.89 29.69 4.31
C GLY A 40 -18.43 29.23 4.34
N LEU A 41 -18.04 28.18 3.59
CA LEU A 41 -16.63 27.91 3.32
C LEU A 41 -16.28 28.48 1.95
N GLU A 42 -15.70 29.67 1.94
CA GLU A 42 -15.00 30.20 0.77
C GLU A 42 -13.72 29.36 0.55
N ARG A 43 -13.51 28.92 -0.69
CA ARG A 43 -12.16 28.57 -1.16
C ARG A 43 -11.38 29.88 -1.14
N ASP A 44 -10.19 29.90 -0.55
CA ASP A 44 -9.21 30.97 -0.81
C ASP A 44 -8.83 30.92 -2.30
N THR A 45 -9.66 31.55 -3.13
CA THR A 45 -9.33 31.87 -4.52
C THR A 45 -8.47 33.12 -4.49
N VAL A 46 -7.22 32.93 -4.87
CA VAL A 46 -6.28 33.96 -5.30
C VAL A 46 -7.03 35.00 -6.15
N ALA A 47 -6.85 36.26 -5.79
CA ALA A 47 -7.52 37.42 -6.37
C ALA A 47 -7.54 37.39 -7.91
N GLU A 48 -8.74 37.32 -8.48
CA GLU A 48 -9.03 37.80 -9.82
C GLU A 48 -9.39 39.28 -9.69
N GLU A 49 -8.49 40.16 -10.11
CA GLU A 49 -8.84 41.55 -10.45
C GLU A 49 -8.65 41.76 -11.95
N ASP A 50 -9.78 42.14 -12.55
CA ASP A 50 -9.99 43.02 -13.69
C ASP A 50 -9.65 42.58 -15.14
N ASP A 51 -10.73 42.18 -15.80
CA ASP A 51 -11.44 42.98 -16.83
C ASP A 51 -11.10 42.78 -18.32
N GLN A 52 -12.20 42.70 -19.09
CA GLN A 52 -12.38 43.02 -20.51
C GLN A 52 -11.92 42.06 -21.63
N SER A 53 -12.96 41.51 -22.29
CA SER A 53 -13.24 41.68 -23.73
C SER A 53 -12.32 41.02 -24.78
N THR A 54 -12.88 39.97 -25.40
CA THR A 54 -13.00 39.79 -26.87
C THR A 54 -11.74 39.88 -27.75
N ARG A 55 -11.17 38.73 -28.14
CA ARG A 55 -11.08 38.21 -29.53
C ARG A 55 -10.00 37.14 -29.65
N ALA A 56 -10.31 36.19 -30.55
CA ALA A 56 -9.53 35.04 -30.94
C ALA A 56 -8.05 35.32 -31.23
N THR A 57 -7.19 34.42 -30.76
CA THR A 57 -6.05 33.93 -31.54
C THR A 57 -5.74 32.49 -31.15
N ASP A 58 -5.57 31.64 -32.15
CA ASP A 58 -4.95 30.32 -32.05
C ASP A 58 -3.59 30.43 -31.33
N GLU A 59 -3.49 29.83 -30.15
CA GLU A 59 -2.21 29.35 -29.63
C GLU A 59 -2.42 27.94 -29.09
N ALA A 60 -1.80 26.96 -29.74
CA ALA A 60 -1.61 25.64 -29.17
C ALA A 60 -0.98 25.80 -27.77
N PRO A 61 -1.41 25.03 -26.75
CA PRO A 61 -0.86 25.18 -25.41
C PRO A 61 0.65 24.89 -25.48
N ASP A 62 1.42 25.95 -25.24
CA ASP A 62 2.87 25.96 -25.21
C ASP A 62 3.37 24.93 -24.15
N PRO A 63 4.03 23.83 -24.54
CA PRO A 63 4.50 22.81 -23.60
C PRO A 63 5.67 23.29 -22.72
N SER A 64 6.11 24.55 -22.87
CA SER A 64 7.38 25.02 -22.32
C SER A 64 7.31 25.80 -20.99
N ARG A 65 6.13 25.96 -20.36
CA ARG A 65 6.00 26.78 -19.13
C ARG A 65 5.60 26.11 -17.81
N GLN A 66 5.59 24.78 -17.71
CA GLN A 66 5.44 24.07 -16.42
C GLN A 66 6.38 22.86 -16.28
N ALA A 67 7.60 22.97 -16.80
CA ALA A 67 8.64 21.94 -16.65
C ALA A 67 9.81 22.44 -15.79
N SER A 68 9.62 22.52 -14.46
CA SER A 68 10.78 22.55 -13.54
C SER A 68 10.54 21.88 -12.18
N HIS A 69 9.29 21.58 -11.80
CA HIS A 69 8.99 20.76 -10.62
C HIS A 69 8.80 19.28 -10.95
N ALA A 70 9.73 18.72 -11.72
CA ALA A 70 9.76 17.29 -11.98
C ALA A 70 9.84 16.46 -10.68
N SER A 71 8.89 15.54 -10.49
CA SER A 71 9.04 14.23 -9.82
C SER A 71 9.20 14.13 -8.29
N ARG A 72 8.78 15.10 -7.45
CA ARG A 72 8.92 14.92 -5.99
C ARG A 72 7.88 14.00 -5.34
N TRP A 73 6.68 13.88 -5.91
CA TRP A 73 5.56 13.22 -5.23
C TRP A 73 5.78 11.71 -5.01
N LEU A 74 6.44 11.00 -5.95
CA LEU A 74 6.80 9.58 -5.81
C LEU A 74 8.23 9.35 -5.31
N ARG A 75 8.99 10.39 -4.95
CA ARG A 75 10.42 10.24 -4.63
C ARG A 75 10.66 9.25 -3.49
N THR A 76 9.92 9.38 -2.40
CA THR A 76 10.05 8.50 -1.22
C THR A 76 9.70 7.04 -1.54
N PRO A 77 8.51 6.72 -2.10
CA PRO A 77 8.20 5.34 -2.45
C PRO A 77 9.19 4.73 -3.46
N LEU A 78 9.68 5.50 -4.42
CA LEU A 78 10.65 5.01 -5.42
C LEU A 78 12.02 4.74 -4.80
N LEU A 79 12.49 5.57 -3.87
CA LEU A 79 13.73 5.31 -3.12
C LEU A 79 13.61 4.03 -2.30
N LEU A 80 12.49 3.81 -1.62
CA LEU A 80 12.27 2.56 -0.88
C LEU A 80 12.17 1.35 -1.81
N CYS A 81 11.54 1.47 -2.98
CA CYS A 81 11.54 0.42 -3.99
C CYS A 81 12.96 0.10 -4.47
N ALA A 82 13.79 1.12 -4.73
CA ALA A 82 15.18 0.93 -5.10
C ALA A 82 15.97 0.22 -3.98
N CYS A 83 15.77 0.62 -2.71
CA CYS A 83 16.36 -0.05 -1.56
C CYS A 83 15.93 -1.52 -1.49
N TYR A 84 14.63 -1.82 -1.66
CA TYR A 84 14.15 -3.20 -1.70
C TYR A 84 14.80 -4.02 -2.83
N LEU A 85 14.94 -3.46 -4.03
CA LEU A 85 15.61 -4.15 -5.13
C LEU A 85 17.07 -4.46 -4.81
N CYS A 86 17.80 -3.49 -4.23
CA CYS A 86 19.19 -3.71 -3.81
C CYS A 86 19.29 -4.83 -2.76
N LEU A 87 18.41 -4.80 -1.75
CA LEU A 87 18.35 -5.82 -0.70
C LEU A 87 18.01 -7.20 -1.30
N GLY A 88 17.00 -7.28 -2.16
CA GLY A 88 16.57 -8.54 -2.77
C GLY A 88 17.61 -9.13 -3.72
N VAL A 89 18.37 -8.30 -4.46
CA VAL A 89 19.50 -8.77 -5.26
C VAL A 89 20.60 -9.33 -4.36
N PHE A 90 20.93 -8.64 -3.27
CA PHE A 90 21.93 -9.10 -2.30
C PHE A 90 21.52 -10.44 -1.66
N GLU A 91 20.25 -10.59 -1.30
CA GLU A 91 19.70 -11.85 -0.78
C GLU A 91 19.79 -12.98 -1.81
N CYS A 92 19.43 -12.71 -3.07
CA CYS A 92 19.52 -13.70 -4.14
C CYS A 92 20.95 -14.19 -4.38
N LEU A 93 21.95 -13.32 -4.19
CA LEU A 93 23.36 -13.67 -4.30
C LEU A 93 23.87 -14.45 -3.07
N SER A 94 23.30 -14.20 -1.89
CA SER A 94 23.71 -14.81 -0.63
C SER A 94 23.01 -16.15 -0.34
N GLY A 95 21.97 -16.49 -1.10
CA GLY A 95 21.18 -17.72 -0.98
C GLY A 95 19.87 -17.53 -0.20
N LEU A 96 18.79 -18.15 -0.68
CA LEU A 96 17.42 -17.97 -0.15
C LEU A 96 16.95 -19.10 0.79
N ASP A 97 17.76 -20.13 1.00
CA ASP A 97 17.35 -21.38 1.64
C ASP A 97 16.91 -21.18 3.11
N ASN A 98 17.64 -20.34 3.85
CA ASN A 98 17.33 -20.00 5.24
C ASN A 98 16.02 -19.20 5.36
N LYS A 99 15.69 -18.39 4.34
CA LYS A 99 14.51 -17.53 4.32
C LYS A 99 13.24 -18.31 4.04
N ILE A 100 13.30 -19.29 3.13
CA ILE A 100 12.18 -20.20 2.87
C ILE A 100 11.84 -21.01 4.11
N SER A 101 12.86 -21.50 4.80
CA SER A 101 12.69 -22.30 6.02
C SER A 101 12.10 -21.47 7.16
N TYR A 102 12.43 -20.17 7.23
CA TYR A 102 11.87 -19.23 8.19
C TYR A 102 10.39 -18.88 7.94
N HIS A 103 10.02 -18.66 6.67
CA HIS A 103 8.65 -18.27 6.31
C HIS A 103 7.70 -19.47 6.12
N PHE A 104 8.19 -20.61 5.67
CA PHE A 104 7.35 -21.77 5.42
C PHE A 104 7.89 -22.99 6.16
N PRO A 105 7.88 -22.99 7.50
CA PRO A 105 8.31 -24.14 8.26
C PRO A 105 7.27 -25.25 8.10
N VAL A 106 7.71 -26.40 7.58
CA VAL A 106 6.83 -27.52 7.26
C VAL A 106 6.65 -28.49 8.42
N GLU A 107 7.64 -28.55 9.33
CA GLU A 107 7.62 -29.41 10.51
C GLU A 107 7.80 -28.58 11.78
N GLU A 108 7.11 -28.94 12.88
CA GLU A 108 7.28 -28.30 14.18
C GLU A 108 8.74 -28.31 14.66
N GLN A 109 9.47 -29.38 14.37
CA GLN A 109 10.90 -29.49 14.70
C GLN A 109 11.76 -28.45 13.96
N SER A 110 11.39 -28.11 12.72
CA SER A 110 12.07 -27.07 11.95
C SER A 110 11.79 -25.67 12.51
N VAL A 111 10.67 -25.48 13.22
CA VAL A 111 10.30 -24.21 13.84
C VAL A 111 11.15 -23.92 15.07
N ALA A 112 11.51 -24.96 15.82
CA ALA A 112 12.35 -24.83 17.02
C ALA A 112 13.71 -24.16 16.74
N ALA A 113 14.24 -24.30 15.52
CA ALA A 113 15.47 -23.63 15.10
C ALA A 113 15.36 -22.09 15.05
N PHE A 114 14.13 -21.56 14.98
CA PHE A 114 13.86 -20.12 14.92
C PHE A 114 13.33 -19.57 16.25
N CYS A 115 13.19 -20.41 17.26
CA CYS A 115 12.76 -20.03 18.60
C CYS A 115 13.92 -19.50 19.46
N PRO A 116 13.64 -18.73 20.52
CA PRO A 116 14.69 -18.26 21.42
C PRO A 116 15.26 -19.40 22.28
N TYR A 117 16.54 -19.31 22.59
CA TYR A 117 17.19 -20.18 23.58
C TYR A 117 16.86 -19.74 25.01
N GLU A 118 16.93 -20.68 25.96
CA GLU A 118 16.82 -20.37 27.38
C GLU A 118 17.82 -19.27 27.76
N SER A 119 17.34 -18.21 28.41
CA SER A 119 18.07 -16.98 28.79
C SER A 119 18.50 -16.03 27.65
N GLN A 120 18.16 -16.31 26.39
CA GLN A 120 18.44 -15.38 25.29
C GLN A 120 17.62 -14.09 25.45
N GLY A 121 18.24 -12.92 25.31
CA GLY A 121 17.54 -11.63 25.32
C GLY A 121 16.86 -11.30 23.99
N PHE A 122 15.81 -10.48 24.00
CA PHE A 122 15.02 -10.15 22.81
C PHE A 122 15.85 -9.59 21.66
N PHE A 123 16.77 -8.65 21.95
CA PHE A 123 17.63 -8.07 20.92
C PHE A 123 18.64 -9.08 20.34
N SER A 124 19.17 -9.98 21.16
CA SER A 124 20.06 -11.06 20.71
C SER A 124 19.33 -12.08 19.83
N PHE A 125 18.03 -12.28 20.07
CA PHE A 125 17.16 -13.10 19.24
C PHE A 125 16.75 -12.40 17.93
N LEU A 126 16.49 -11.10 17.98
CA LEU A 126 16.02 -10.34 16.83
C LEU A 126 17.14 -10.01 15.84
N SER A 127 18.36 -9.74 16.33
CA SER A 127 19.54 -9.40 15.52
C SER A 127 19.74 -10.31 14.28
N PRO A 128 19.81 -11.65 14.41
CA PRO A 128 19.98 -12.54 13.26
C PRO A 128 18.77 -12.59 12.32
N LYS A 129 17.60 -12.09 12.75
CA LYS A 129 16.38 -12.06 11.94
C LYS A 129 16.20 -10.75 11.18
N MET A 130 17.04 -9.74 11.45
CA MET A 130 16.97 -8.45 10.76
C MET A 130 17.20 -8.59 9.27
N ASP A 131 18.00 -9.58 8.85
CA ASP A 131 18.25 -9.90 7.44
C ASP A 131 16.95 -10.31 6.71
N PHE A 132 15.98 -10.91 7.41
CA PHE A 132 14.66 -11.23 6.85
C PHE A 132 13.67 -10.07 7.00
N LEU A 133 13.74 -9.38 8.14
CA LEU A 133 12.76 -8.38 8.54
C LEU A 133 12.91 -7.07 7.73
N ILE A 134 14.14 -6.61 7.50
CA ILE A 134 14.41 -5.34 6.83
C ILE A 134 13.87 -5.37 5.39
N PRO A 135 14.20 -6.36 4.53
CA PRO A 135 13.73 -6.36 3.15
C PRO A 135 12.21 -6.46 3.05
N ALA A 136 11.58 -7.29 3.90
CA ALA A 136 10.12 -7.41 3.97
C ALA A 136 9.45 -6.09 4.40
N THR A 137 9.99 -5.44 5.43
CA THR A 137 9.48 -4.15 5.92
C THR A 137 9.61 -3.07 4.86
N VAL A 138 10.79 -2.96 4.22
CA VAL A 138 11.03 -1.97 3.16
C VAL A 138 10.06 -2.18 1.99
N PHE A 139 9.80 -3.43 1.61
CA PHE A 139 8.86 -3.73 0.53
C PHE A 139 7.41 -3.40 0.90
N ALA A 140 6.99 -3.75 2.11
CA ALA A 140 5.65 -3.47 2.56
C ALA A 140 5.41 -1.96 2.74
N VAL A 141 6.38 -1.18 3.25
CA VAL A 141 6.29 0.28 3.31
C VAL A 141 6.30 0.90 1.91
N SER A 142 7.14 0.42 1.00
CA SER A 142 7.23 0.99 -0.35
C SER A 142 5.91 0.80 -1.12
N THR A 143 5.33 -0.40 -1.06
CA THR A 143 4.04 -0.72 -1.69
C THR A 143 2.87 0.02 -1.03
N LEU A 144 2.91 0.21 0.30
CA LEU A 144 1.93 1.03 1.03
C LEU A 144 1.92 2.46 0.50
N LEU A 145 3.09 3.09 0.42
CA LEU A 145 3.21 4.46 -0.07
C LEU A 145 2.80 4.55 -1.53
N LEU A 146 3.26 3.64 -2.40
CA LEU A 146 2.87 3.61 -3.80
C LEU A 146 1.34 3.54 -3.97
N CYS A 147 0.68 2.60 -3.30
CA CYS A 147 -0.76 2.45 -3.37
C CYS A 147 -1.51 3.66 -2.79
N PHE A 148 -0.98 4.28 -1.73
CA PHE A 148 -1.56 5.50 -1.17
C PHE A 148 -1.48 6.67 -2.16
N TYR A 149 -0.29 6.96 -2.69
CA TYR A 149 -0.08 8.08 -3.62
C TYR A 149 -0.85 7.86 -4.93
N ILE A 150 -0.68 6.71 -5.57
CA ILE A 150 -1.33 6.40 -6.85
C ILE A 150 -2.84 6.26 -6.67
N GLY A 151 -3.30 5.61 -5.60
CA GLY A 151 -4.72 5.42 -5.32
C GLY A 151 -5.44 6.74 -4.99
N SER A 152 -4.78 7.64 -4.26
CA SER A 152 -5.31 8.98 -3.97
C SER A 152 -5.37 9.85 -5.23
N ALA A 153 -4.30 9.87 -6.03
CA ALA A 153 -4.22 10.62 -7.29
C ALA A 153 -5.23 10.13 -8.34
N ALA A 154 -5.51 8.82 -8.35
CA ALA A 154 -6.48 8.23 -9.27
C ALA A 154 -7.90 8.12 -8.70
N HIS A 155 -8.15 8.57 -7.46
CA HIS A 155 -9.41 8.36 -6.74
C HIS A 155 -9.98 6.93 -6.89
N ASN A 156 -9.11 5.92 -6.88
CA ASN A 156 -9.47 4.55 -7.21
C ASN A 156 -9.50 3.68 -5.95
N PHE A 157 -10.69 3.18 -5.60
CA PHE A 157 -10.89 2.36 -4.40
C PHE A 157 -10.03 1.08 -4.40
N PHE A 158 -9.92 0.39 -5.54
CA PHE A 158 -9.13 -0.85 -5.62
C PHE A 158 -7.64 -0.59 -5.37
N ALA A 159 -7.08 0.49 -5.91
CA ALA A 159 -5.70 0.88 -5.62
C ALA A 159 -5.51 1.18 -4.12
N LEU A 160 -6.48 1.85 -3.48
CA LEU A 160 -6.46 2.12 -2.04
C LEU A 160 -6.58 0.85 -1.18
N CYS A 161 -7.24 -0.21 -1.66
CA CYS A 161 -7.23 -1.51 -0.98
C CYS A 161 -5.80 -2.06 -0.81
N GLY A 162 -4.89 -1.75 -1.74
CA GLY A 162 -3.48 -2.10 -1.63
C GLY A 162 -2.82 -1.54 -0.37
N VAL A 163 -3.25 -0.37 0.12
CA VAL A 163 -2.77 0.20 1.40
C VAL A 163 -3.09 -0.73 2.57
N GLY A 164 -4.32 -1.25 2.62
CA GLY A 164 -4.75 -2.20 3.65
C GLY A 164 -3.97 -3.51 3.59
N VAL A 165 -3.73 -4.04 2.38
CA VAL A 165 -2.94 -5.26 2.18
C VAL A 165 -1.48 -5.05 2.64
N SER A 166 -0.86 -3.92 2.28
CA SER A 166 0.50 -3.59 2.72
C SER A 166 0.59 -3.38 4.25
N LEU A 167 -0.43 -2.78 4.87
CA LEU A 167 -0.49 -2.65 6.33
C LEU A 167 -0.58 -4.03 7.02
N LEU A 168 -1.42 -4.93 6.50
CA LEU A 168 -1.49 -6.31 7.01
C LEU A 168 -0.15 -7.02 6.87
N SER A 169 0.56 -6.80 5.76
CA SER A 169 1.90 -7.34 5.56
C SER A 169 2.92 -6.79 6.55
N LEU A 170 2.90 -5.48 6.84
CA LEU A 170 3.74 -4.87 7.88
C LEU A 170 3.47 -5.46 9.26
N LEU A 171 2.18 -5.58 9.62
CA LEU A 171 1.79 -6.17 10.89
C LEU A 171 2.26 -7.63 10.98
N ALA A 172 2.10 -8.41 9.91
CA ALA A 172 2.57 -9.79 9.84
C ALA A 172 4.10 -9.90 9.95
N THR A 173 4.83 -8.98 9.32
CA THR A 173 6.29 -8.91 9.36
C THR A 173 6.76 -8.68 10.79
N LEU A 174 6.11 -7.76 11.52
CA LEU A 174 6.45 -7.44 12.92
C LEU A 174 5.94 -8.49 13.93
N SER A 175 4.79 -9.12 13.66
CA SER A 175 4.21 -10.12 14.55
C SER A 175 4.95 -11.45 14.48
N GLN A 176 5.48 -11.84 13.32
CA GLN A 176 6.18 -13.12 13.14
C GLN A 176 7.34 -13.35 14.14
N PRO A 177 8.31 -12.43 14.33
CA PRO A 177 9.35 -12.61 15.34
C PRO A 177 8.80 -12.59 16.76
N LEU A 178 7.73 -11.84 17.03
CA LEU A 178 7.09 -11.79 18.35
C LEU A 178 6.39 -13.10 18.68
N VAL A 179 5.73 -13.74 17.70
CA VAL A 179 5.14 -15.07 17.84
C VAL A 179 6.21 -16.10 18.19
N PHE A 180 7.35 -16.08 17.48
CA PHE A 180 8.46 -16.98 17.81
C PHE A 180 9.05 -16.72 19.19
N TRP A 181 9.13 -15.46 19.61
CA TRP A 181 9.64 -15.08 20.92
C TRP A 181 8.74 -15.59 22.05
N MET A 182 7.43 -15.41 21.89
CA MET A 182 6.43 -15.78 22.89
C MET A 182 6.11 -17.28 22.90
N ALA A 183 6.56 -18.04 21.89
CA ALA A 183 6.27 -19.46 21.77
C ALA A 183 7.08 -20.36 22.72
N CYS A 184 8.15 -19.84 23.33
CA CYS A 184 8.98 -20.63 24.24
C CYS A 184 9.03 -20.01 25.63
N GLY A 185 9.01 -20.88 26.64
CA GLY A 185 9.07 -20.47 28.04
C GLY A 185 9.21 -21.65 28.97
N VAL A 186 9.30 -21.36 30.27
CA VAL A 186 9.27 -22.40 31.30
C VAL A 186 7.86 -22.95 31.40
N SER A 187 7.71 -24.24 31.10
CA SER A 187 6.44 -24.94 31.18
C SER A 187 5.95 -25.03 32.63
N LEU A 188 4.67 -24.72 32.85
CA LEU A 188 4.06 -24.80 34.19
C LEU A 188 3.92 -26.26 34.69
N ILE A 189 4.01 -27.24 33.79
CA ILE A 189 3.78 -28.66 34.08
C ILE A 189 5.11 -29.38 34.31
N SER A 190 6.04 -29.32 33.36
CA SER A 190 7.33 -29.99 33.45
C SER A 190 8.39 -29.18 34.21
N SER A 191 8.18 -27.87 34.39
CA SER A 191 9.21 -26.92 34.85
C SER A 191 10.46 -26.89 33.95
N GLU A 192 10.38 -27.46 32.74
CA GLU A 192 11.44 -27.44 31.73
C GLU A 192 11.17 -26.34 30.69
N TRP A 193 12.21 -25.91 29.98
CA TRP A 193 12.08 -24.98 28.87
C TRP A 193 11.45 -25.70 27.67
N GLU A 194 10.21 -25.35 27.36
CA GLU A 194 9.44 -25.95 26.27
C GLU A 194 8.98 -24.87 25.28
N CYS A 195 8.79 -25.28 24.03
CA CYS A 195 8.31 -24.44 22.95
C CYS A 195 7.00 -24.99 22.41
N ASP A 196 5.92 -24.21 22.54
CA ASP A 196 4.63 -24.49 21.94
C ASP A 196 4.35 -23.43 20.87
N VAL A 197 4.73 -23.74 19.63
CA VAL A 197 4.69 -22.77 18.53
C VAL A 197 3.36 -22.87 17.79
N PRO A 198 2.58 -21.77 17.68
CA PRO A 198 1.35 -21.78 16.91
C PRO A 198 1.66 -21.79 15.40
N VAL A 199 1.93 -22.98 14.84
CA VAL A 199 2.36 -23.19 13.45
C VAL A 199 1.42 -22.51 12.45
N ALA A 200 0.10 -22.62 12.65
CA ALA A 200 -0.89 -21.99 11.79
C ALA A 200 -0.75 -20.46 11.74
N LEU A 201 -0.48 -19.82 12.89
CA LEU A 201 -0.29 -18.37 12.97
C LEU A 201 1.00 -17.94 12.28
N VAL A 202 2.09 -18.71 12.46
CA VAL A 202 3.37 -18.48 11.77
C VAL A 202 3.19 -18.58 10.24
N TRP A 203 2.43 -19.56 9.76
CA TRP A 203 2.11 -19.73 8.35
C TRP A 203 1.33 -18.54 7.79
N ILE A 204 0.27 -18.10 8.48
CA ILE A 204 -0.54 -16.95 8.06
C ILE A 204 0.32 -15.70 8.00
N CYS A 205 1.13 -15.43 9.04
CA CYS A 205 2.02 -14.28 9.06
C CYS A 205 2.99 -14.34 7.87
N SER A 206 3.56 -15.50 7.59
CA SER A 206 4.53 -15.65 6.51
C SER A 206 3.93 -15.46 5.11
N VAL A 207 2.72 -15.98 4.88
CA VAL A 207 1.98 -15.71 3.63
C VAL A 207 1.73 -14.21 3.48
N LEU A 208 1.29 -13.52 4.52
CA LEU A 208 1.05 -12.08 4.48
C LEU A 208 2.34 -11.27 4.29
N THR A 209 3.45 -11.68 4.90
CA THR A 209 4.76 -11.05 4.77
C THR A 209 5.28 -11.15 3.33
N VAL A 210 5.16 -12.32 2.70
CA VAL A 210 5.71 -12.55 1.36
C VAL A 210 4.76 -12.15 0.24
N VAL A 211 3.50 -12.56 0.31
CA VAL A 211 2.51 -12.38 -0.76
C VAL A 211 1.82 -11.01 -0.68
N GLY A 212 1.64 -10.48 0.53
CA GLY A 212 0.94 -9.23 0.77
C GLY A 212 1.45 -8.04 -0.05
N PRO A 213 2.75 -7.71 -0.04
CA PRO A 213 3.26 -6.55 -0.77
C PRO A 213 3.08 -6.71 -2.29
N VAL A 214 3.22 -7.94 -2.81
CA VAL A 214 3.00 -8.24 -4.23
C VAL A 214 1.53 -8.09 -4.60
N LEU A 215 0.63 -8.57 -3.75
CA LEU A 215 -0.81 -8.41 -3.94
C LEU A 215 -1.21 -6.92 -3.90
N SER A 216 -0.57 -6.12 -3.06
CA SER A 216 -0.72 -4.67 -3.04
C SER A 216 -0.32 -4.03 -4.38
N LEU A 217 0.80 -4.46 -4.98
CA LEU A 217 1.17 -4.01 -6.33
C LEU A 217 0.10 -4.37 -7.38
N CYS A 218 -0.54 -5.54 -7.24
CA CYS A 218 -1.62 -5.96 -8.12
C CYS A 218 -2.87 -5.05 -7.98
N CYS A 219 -3.14 -4.51 -6.78
CA CYS A 219 -4.26 -3.60 -6.54
C CYS A 219 -4.17 -2.29 -7.35
N MET A 220 -2.96 -1.77 -7.59
CA MET A 220 -2.75 -0.55 -8.38
C MET A 220 -2.58 -0.81 -9.89
N SER A 221 -2.53 -2.07 -10.33
CA SER A 221 -2.25 -2.44 -11.71
C SER A 221 -3.25 -1.87 -12.73
N CYS A 222 -4.54 -1.79 -12.36
CA CYS A 222 -5.58 -1.19 -13.20
C CYS A 222 -5.32 0.28 -13.49
N VAL A 223 -4.83 1.02 -12.49
CA VAL A 223 -4.53 2.45 -12.63
C VAL A 223 -3.32 2.64 -13.55
N LEU A 224 -2.29 1.80 -13.40
CA LEU A 224 -1.11 1.84 -14.27
C LEU A 224 -1.44 1.52 -15.73
N ASP A 225 -2.35 0.57 -15.97
CA ASP A 225 -2.78 0.23 -17.32
C ASP A 225 -3.54 1.39 -18.01
N GLU A 226 -4.37 2.13 -17.28
CA GLU A 226 -5.04 3.32 -17.83
C GLU A 226 -4.06 4.49 -18.05
N LEU A 227 -3.19 4.75 -17.07
CA LEU A 227 -2.22 5.86 -17.14
C LEU A 227 -1.29 5.77 -18.34
N TRP A 228 -0.87 4.56 -18.68
CA TRP A 228 0.06 4.32 -19.78
C TRP A 228 -0.61 3.79 -21.04
N GLY A 229 -1.95 3.72 -21.06
CA GLY A 229 -2.73 3.21 -22.20
C GLY A 229 -2.43 1.74 -22.52
N THR A 230 -1.95 0.97 -21.54
CA THR A 230 -1.50 -0.41 -21.73
C THR A 230 -2.53 -1.47 -21.38
N ARG A 231 -3.84 -1.22 -21.49
CA ARG A 231 -4.96 -2.19 -21.37
C ARG A 231 -4.88 -3.21 -20.21
N VAL A 232 -4.05 -4.25 -20.34
CA VAL A 232 -3.90 -5.39 -19.40
C VAL A 232 -2.46 -5.72 -19.03
N ARG A 233 -1.48 -4.96 -19.54
CA ARG A 233 -0.05 -5.29 -19.39
C ARG A 233 0.38 -5.31 -17.92
N TRP A 234 0.03 -4.30 -17.14
CA TRP A 234 0.43 -4.19 -15.74
C TRP A 234 -0.32 -5.15 -14.84
N ARG A 235 -1.58 -5.47 -15.17
CA ARG A 235 -2.29 -6.58 -14.51
C ARG A 235 -1.56 -7.91 -14.69
N LEU A 236 -1.07 -8.20 -15.89
CA LEU A 236 -0.31 -9.43 -16.15
C LEU A 236 1.05 -9.43 -15.45
N ILE A 237 1.79 -8.32 -15.53
CA ILE A 237 3.12 -8.18 -14.92
C ILE A 237 3.03 -8.32 -13.39
N THR A 238 2.10 -7.61 -12.74
CA THR A 238 1.95 -7.63 -11.28
C THR A 238 1.21 -8.87 -10.77
N GLY A 239 0.36 -9.50 -11.58
CA GLY A 239 -0.32 -10.74 -11.23
C GLY A 239 0.58 -11.98 -11.30
N ALA A 240 1.57 -12.01 -12.20
CA ALA A 240 2.49 -13.14 -12.35
C ALA A 240 3.19 -13.56 -11.03
N PRO A 241 3.84 -12.66 -10.26
CA PRO A 241 4.44 -13.04 -8.99
C PRO A 241 3.41 -13.52 -7.95
N VAL A 242 2.19 -12.96 -7.93
CA VAL A 242 1.12 -13.44 -7.05
C VAL A 242 0.77 -14.90 -7.36
N LEU A 243 0.59 -15.24 -8.65
CA LEU A 243 0.26 -16.60 -9.07
C LEU A 243 1.38 -17.59 -8.72
N LEU A 244 2.64 -17.20 -8.90
CA LEU A 244 3.78 -18.04 -8.52
C LEU A 244 3.83 -18.27 -7.01
N TYR A 245 3.62 -17.23 -6.20
CA TYR A 245 3.56 -17.40 -4.75
C TYR A 245 2.38 -18.27 -4.31
N VAL A 246 1.20 -18.09 -4.89
CA VAL A 246 0.05 -18.97 -4.61
C VAL A 246 0.37 -20.41 -4.98
N ALA A 247 1.05 -20.65 -6.12
CA ALA A 247 1.50 -21.98 -6.51
C ALA A 247 2.54 -22.56 -5.52
N THR A 248 3.47 -21.74 -5.01
CA THR A 248 4.44 -22.18 -3.97
C THR A 248 3.75 -22.62 -2.70
N VAL A 249 2.78 -21.83 -2.22
CA VAL A 249 2.02 -22.15 -1.01
C VAL A 249 1.18 -23.40 -1.25
N GLY A 250 0.45 -23.47 -2.36
CA GLY A 250 -0.40 -24.60 -2.70
C GLY A 250 0.38 -25.91 -2.82
N GLN A 251 1.54 -25.88 -3.47
CA GLN A 251 2.37 -27.07 -3.60
C GLN A 251 3.14 -27.42 -2.32
N ALA A 252 3.50 -26.44 -1.47
CA ALA A 252 4.05 -26.71 -0.15
C ALA A 252 3.02 -27.42 0.75
N VAL A 253 1.76 -26.97 0.73
CA VAL A 253 0.65 -27.63 1.44
C VAL A 253 0.39 -29.03 0.90
N TRP A 254 0.39 -29.20 -0.42
CA TRP A 254 0.13 -30.50 -1.07
C TRP A 254 1.23 -31.53 -0.80
N SER A 255 2.49 -31.13 -0.97
CA SER A 255 3.65 -32.03 -0.84
C SER A 255 4.16 -32.19 0.58
N ARG A 256 3.65 -31.38 1.53
CA ARG A 256 4.18 -31.27 2.90
C ARG A 256 5.70 -31.09 2.89
N ALA A 257 6.19 -30.26 1.98
CA ALA A 257 7.61 -29.95 1.83
C ALA A 257 7.76 -28.57 1.18
N PRO A 258 8.72 -27.74 1.60
CA PRO A 258 8.94 -26.45 0.96
C PRO A 258 9.53 -26.67 -0.44
N ASN A 259 9.08 -25.88 -1.42
CA ASN A 259 9.63 -25.91 -2.78
C ASN A 259 10.50 -24.70 -3.04
N TYR A 260 11.79 -24.90 -2.77
CA TYR A 260 12.81 -23.88 -2.86
C TYR A 260 12.95 -23.31 -4.27
N THR A 261 12.84 -24.17 -5.28
CA THR A 261 12.95 -23.77 -6.68
C THR A 261 11.84 -22.82 -7.10
N LEU A 262 10.57 -23.18 -6.83
CA LEU A 262 9.43 -22.36 -7.22
C LEU A 262 9.40 -21.04 -6.43
N PHE A 263 9.78 -21.06 -5.15
CA PHE A 263 9.92 -19.85 -4.34
C PHE A 263 11.00 -18.92 -4.86
N THR A 264 12.14 -19.47 -5.28
CA THR A 264 13.24 -18.70 -5.87
C THR A 264 12.79 -18.02 -7.16
N TYR A 265 12.08 -18.74 -8.04
CA TYR A 265 11.49 -18.14 -9.24
C TYR A 265 10.46 -17.06 -8.92
N ALA A 266 9.60 -17.26 -7.92
CA ALA A 266 8.65 -16.25 -7.48
C ALA A 266 9.35 -14.95 -7.03
N ASN A 267 10.47 -15.07 -6.29
CA ASN A 267 11.28 -13.92 -5.89
C ASN A 267 11.92 -13.22 -7.09
N TYR A 268 12.51 -13.95 -8.03
CA TYR A 268 13.08 -13.34 -9.24
C TYR A 268 12.03 -12.59 -10.06
N VAL A 269 10.85 -13.18 -10.24
CA VAL A 269 9.74 -12.53 -10.95
C VAL A 269 9.23 -11.31 -10.18
N SER A 270 9.17 -11.38 -8.85
CA SER A 270 8.82 -10.23 -7.99
C SER A 270 9.82 -9.08 -8.13
N LEU A 271 11.13 -9.38 -8.12
CA LEU A 271 12.18 -8.39 -8.32
C LEU A 271 12.14 -7.78 -9.72
N ALA A 272 11.96 -8.60 -10.75
CA ALA A 272 11.82 -8.12 -12.13
C ALA A 272 10.58 -7.22 -12.31
N THR A 273 9.47 -7.61 -11.68
CA THR A 273 8.21 -6.84 -11.64
C THR A 273 8.41 -5.49 -10.97
N THR A 274 9.03 -5.49 -9.79
CA THR A 274 9.29 -4.28 -9.01
C THR A 274 10.30 -3.36 -9.71
N GLY A 275 11.32 -3.93 -10.36
CA GLY A 275 12.29 -3.20 -11.17
C GLY A 275 11.65 -2.54 -12.39
N SER A 276 10.77 -3.27 -13.08
CA SER A 276 9.99 -2.73 -14.21
C SER A 276 9.10 -1.58 -13.76
N LEU A 277 8.44 -1.73 -12.59
CA LEU A 277 7.61 -0.70 -11.99
C LEU A 277 8.41 0.55 -11.63
N LEU A 278 9.56 0.38 -10.96
CA LEU A 278 10.47 1.48 -10.62
C LEU A 278 10.88 2.26 -11.87
N GLY A 279 11.25 1.55 -12.95
CA GLY A 279 11.62 2.17 -14.23
C GLY A 279 10.46 2.94 -14.88
N GLY A 280 9.25 2.38 -14.84
CA GLY A 280 8.05 3.05 -15.37
C GLY A 280 7.68 4.31 -14.57
N LEU A 281 7.76 4.23 -13.23
CA LEU A 281 7.34 5.32 -12.34
C LEU A 281 8.41 6.40 -12.14
N TRP A 282 9.68 6.15 -12.47
CA TRP A 282 10.81 7.06 -12.21
C TRP A 282 10.60 8.47 -12.78
N ASN A 283 10.03 8.56 -13.98
CA ASN A 283 9.77 9.81 -14.67
C ASN A 283 8.28 10.19 -14.70
N GLN A 284 7.45 9.52 -13.91
CA GLN A 284 6.01 9.74 -13.92
C GLN A 284 5.68 11.10 -13.33
N LYS A 285 5.06 11.96 -14.15
CA LYS A 285 4.52 13.24 -13.69
C LYS A 285 3.32 12.99 -12.77
N GLU A 286 3.11 13.90 -11.83
CA GLU A 286 1.89 13.92 -11.04
C GLU A 286 0.69 14.02 -11.97
N PHE A 287 -0.37 13.29 -11.64
CA PHE A 287 -1.57 13.21 -12.43
C PHE A 287 -2.78 13.24 -11.50
N GLU A 288 -3.91 13.66 -12.03
CA GLU A 288 -5.21 13.52 -11.40
C GLU A 288 -6.10 12.78 -12.38
N MET A 289 -6.61 11.62 -11.99
CA MET A 289 -7.47 10.79 -12.84
C MET A 289 -8.77 10.54 -12.09
N VAL A 290 -9.87 11.09 -12.60
CA VAL A 290 -11.21 10.82 -12.08
C VAL A 290 -11.84 9.73 -12.93
N TRP A 291 -12.11 8.57 -12.33
CA TRP A 291 -12.78 7.46 -13.01
C TRP A 291 -14.24 7.84 -13.25
N THR A 292 -14.56 8.18 -14.50
CA THR A 292 -15.95 8.34 -14.93
C THR A 292 -16.48 6.97 -15.32
N TYR A 293 -17.15 6.29 -14.38
CA TYR A 293 -17.93 5.11 -14.75
C TYR A 293 -19.02 5.57 -15.72
N PRO A 294 -19.13 4.98 -16.92
CA PRO A 294 -20.22 5.31 -17.82
C PRO A 294 -21.51 5.04 -17.07
N LYS A 295 -22.40 6.03 -17.05
CA LYS A 295 -23.76 5.85 -16.51
C LYS A 295 -24.33 4.60 -17.17
N PRO A 296 -24.89 3.63 -16.41
CA PRO A 296 -25.65 2.58 -17.04
C PRO A 296 -26.70 3.27 -17.89
N HIS A 297 -26.65 3.04 -19.20
CA HIS A 297 -27.70 3.45 -20.10
C HIS A 297 -28.98 2.76 -19.59
N LEU A 298 -29.83 3.55 -18.95
CA LEU A 298 -31.22 3.18 -18.69
C LEU A 298 -31.90 3.22 -20.05
N ASP A 299 -31.81 2.11 -20.76
CA ASP A 299 -32.76 1.76 -21.82
C ASP A 299 -34.01 1.12 -21.19
#